data_AF-A0A832DNX0-F1
#
_entry.id   AF-A0A832DNX0-F1
#
_cell.length_a   1.000
_cell.length_b   1.000
_cell.length_c   1.000
_cell.angle_alpha   90.00
_cell.angle_beta   90.00
_cell.angle_gamma   90.00
#
_symmetry.space_group_name_H-M   'P 1'
#
loop_
_entity.id
_entity.type
_entity.pdbx_description
1 polymer ?
#
loop_
_entity_poly.entity_id
_entity_poly.type
_entity_poly.pdbx_seq_one_letter_code
_entity_poly.pdbx_strand_id
1 'polypeptide(L)' 'MWDVVEAVLSLPPITLALAAVAVAGLAVAYQRYQRCPHCGRLVRRVVKGWRRCGGCGRQYRRGLKLR' A
#
# COMPACT_ATOMS: atom_id res chain seq x y z
N MET A 1 19.36 -6.86 -21.69
CA MET A 1 19.09 -6.97 -20.22
C MET A 1 20.12 -6.17 -19.44
N TRP A 2 21.40 -6.25 -19.82
CA TRP A 2 22.48 -5.42 -19.28
C TRP A 2 22.29 -3.91 -19.52
N ASP A 3 21.71 -3.55 -20.67
CA ASP A 3 21.42 -2.16 -21.07
C ASP A 3 20.50 -1.42 -20.08
N VAL A 4 19.58 -2.17 -19.47
CA VAL A 4 18.64 -1.63 -18.48
C VAL A 4 19.35 -1.34 -17.16
N VAL A 5 20.33 -2.19 -16.79
CA VAL A 5 21.08 -2.03 -15.54
C VAL A 5 22.01 -0.83 -15.63
N GLU A 6 22.70 -0.64 -16.76
CA GLU A 6 23.53 0.54 -17.02
C GLU A 6 22.70 1.83 -17.06
N ALA A 7 21.52 1.80 -17.66
CA ALA A 7 20.59 2.93 -17.65
C ALA A 7 20.11 3.30 -16.23
N VAL A 8 19.93 2.32 -15.34
CA VAL A 8 19.55 2.58 -13.94
C VAL A 8 20.73 3.10 -13.13
N LEU A 9 21.93 2.56 -13.33
CA LEU A 9 23.15 3.00 -12.63
C LEU A 9 23.64 4.38 -13.08
N SER A 10 23.28 4.80 -14.29
CA SER A 10 23.57 6.14 -14.81
C SER A 10 22.59 7.21 -14.31
N LEU A 11 21.52 6.83 -13.60
CA LEU A 11 20.64 7.80 -12.94
C LEU A 11 21.36 8.52 -11.80
N PRO A 12 21.02 9.80 -11.53
CA PRO A 12 21.55 10.52 -10.39
C PRO A 12 21.30 9.74 -9.08
N PRO A 13 22.26 9.71 -8.12
CA PRO A 13 22.10 9.00 -6.86
C PRO A 13 20.85 9.42 -6.08
N ILE A 14 20.48 10.70 -6.17
CA ILE A 14 19.28 11.26 -5.54
C ILE A 14 18.01 10.63 -6.15
N THR A 15 17.96 10.44 -7.46
CA THR A 15 16.81 9.83 -8.14
C THR A 15 16.62 8.38 -7.68
N LEU A 16 17.72 7.62 -7.57
CA LEU A 16 17.69 6.26 -7.05
C LEU A 16 17.23 6.22 -5.59
N ALA A 17 17.73 7.14 -4.76
CA ALA A 17 17.33 7.24 -3.36
C ALA A 17 15.82 7.56 -3.22
N LEU A 18 15.31 8.52 -3.99
CA LEU A 18 13.88 8.86 -3.99
C LEU A 18 13.01 7.70 -4.46
N ALA A 19 13.43 7.00 -5.52
CA ALA A 19 12.72 5.81 -6.00
C ALA A 19 12.68 4.72 -4.92
N ALA A 20 13.81 4.45 -4.26
CA ALA A 20 13.87 3.48 -3.17
C ALA A 20 12.95 3.86 -2.00
N VAL A 21 12.95 5.12 -1.58
CA VAL A 21 12.07 5.63 -0.51
C VAL A 21 10.59 5.52 -0.92
N ALA A 22 10.25 5.85 -2.17
CA ALA A 22 8.90 5.74 -2.68
C ALA A 22 8.41 4.28 -2.67
N VAL A 23 9.22 3.34 -3.16
CA VAL A 23 8.90 1.90 -3.15
C VAL A 23 8.74 1.39 -1.72
N ALA A 24 9.65 1.75 -0.81
CA ALA A 24 9.55 1.37 0.59
C ALA A 24 8.28 1.93 1.26
N GLY A 25 7.98 3.21 1.03
CA GLY A 25 6.77 3.85 1.54
C GLY A 25 5.49 3.19 1.02
N LEU A 26 5.48 2.81 -0.25
CA LEU A 26 4.33 2.14 -0.88
C LEU A 26 4.14 0.71 -0.33
N ALA A 27 5.24 -0.02 -0.11
CA ALA A 27 5.21 -1.34 0.53
C ALA A 27 4.65 -1.26 1.97
N VAL A 28 5.11 -0.30 2.76
CA VAL A 28 4.59 -0.06 4.13
C VAL A 28 3.11 0.33 4.08
N ALA A 29 2.71 1.19 3.15
CA ALA A 29 1.31 1.57 2.97
C ALA A 29 0.44 0.36 2.63
N TYR A 30 0.91 -0.53 1.75
CA TYR A 30 0.19 -1.75 1.37
C TYR A 30 -0.02 -2.72 2.54
N GLN A 31 0.92 -2.75 3.49
CA GLN A 31 0.79 -3.52 4.72
C GLN A 31 -0.15 -2.84 5.74
N ARG A 32 -0.09 -1.51 5.87
CA ARG A 32 -0.83 -0.74 6.89
C ARG A 32 -2.28 -0.43 6.49
N TYR A 33 -2.57 -0.38 5.20
CA TYR A 33 -3.88 -0.02 4.66
C TYR A 33 -4.49 -1.17 3.87
N GLN A 34 -5.81 -1.15 3.73
CA GLN A 34 -6.58 -2.06 2.89
C GLN A 34 -7.80 -1.30 2.33
N ARG A 35 -8.41 -1.81 1.27
CA ARG A 35 -9.69 -1.28 0.79
C ARG A 35 -10.83 -1.79 1.67
N CYS A 36 -11.79 -0.93 1.97
CA CYS A 36 -13.01 -1.33 2.66
C CYS A 36 -13.77 -2.34 1.78
N PRO A 37 -14.14 -3.52 2.30
CA PRO A 37 -14.82 -4.52 1.48
C PRO A 37 -16.21 -4.07 1.00
N HIS A 38 -16.83 -3.10 1.69
CA HIS A 38 -18.19 -2.63 1.37
C HIS A 38 -18.22 -1.50 0.32
N CYS A 39 -17.30 -0.53 0.40
CA CYS A 39 -17.33 0.68 -0.44
C CYS A 39 -16.02 0.97 -1.19
N GLY A 40 -14.99 0.13 -1.02
CA GLY A 40 -13.70 0.28 -1.71
C GLY A 40 -12.77 1.38 -1.15
N ARG A 41 -13.23 2.24 -0.23
CA ARG A 41 -12.41 3.33 0.33
C ARG A 41 -11.15 2.80 1.03
N LEU A 42 -10.03 3.50 0.88
CA LEU A 42 -8.79 3.16 1.58
C LEU A 42 -8.97 3.38 3.09
N VAL A 43 -8.80 2.32 3.88
CA VAL A 43 -8.94 2.33 5.33
C VAL A 43 -7.75 1.63 5.99
N ARG A 44 -7.49 1.90 7.27
CA ARG A 44 -6.42 1.19 8.00
C ARG A 44 -6.74 -0.30 8.08
N ARG A 45 -5.75 -1.15 7.82
CA ARG A 45 -5.86 -2.59 7.96
C ARG A 45 -6.16 -2.95 9.42
N VAL A 46 -7.11 -3.86 9.62
CA VAL A 46 -7.42 -4.38 10.96
C VAL A 46 -6.40 -5.47 11.31
N VAL A 47 -5.71 -5.32 12.44
CA VAL A 47 -4.79 -6.35 12.96
C VAL A 47 -5.55 -7.35 13.84
N LYS A 48 -6.41 -6.85 14.74
CA LYS A 48 -7.25 -7.64 15.66
C LYS A 48 -8.63 -6.98 15.82
N GLY A 49 -9.67 -7.80 15.97
CA GLY A 49 -11.04 -7.33 16.23
C GLY A 49 -11.76 -6.77 15.01
N TRP A 50 -12.56 -5.72 15.25
CA TRP A 50 -13.39 -5.05 14.25
C TRP A 50 -13.06 -3.56 14.22
N ARG A 51 -13.19 -2.95 13.04
CA ARG A 51 -13.17 -1.49 12.87
C ARG A 51 -14.36 -1.03 12.07
N ARG A 52 -14.77 0.21 12.26
CA ARG A 52 -15.82 0.86 11.47
C ARG A 52 -15.20 1.70 10.35
N CYS A 53 -15.75 1.62 9.14
CA CYS A 53 -15.32 2.46 8.03
C CYS A 53 -15.90 3.88 8.22
N GLY A 54 -15.05 4.91 8.19
CA GLY A 54 -15.51 6.30 8.28
C GLY A 54 -16.27 6.80 7.05
N GLY A 55 -16.25 6.05 5.93
CA GLY A 55 -17.02 6.40 4.72
C GLY A 55 -18.43 5.81 4.72
N CYS A 56 -18.56 4.49 4.85
CA CYS A 56 -19.85 3.79 4.76
C CYS A 56 -20.48 3.43 6.12
N GLY A 57 -19.78 3.67 7.23
CA GLY A 57 -20.27 3.34 8.58
C GLY A 57 -20.32 1.84 8.91
N ARG A 58 -20.04 0.95 7.94
CA ARG A 58 -20.06 -0.51 8.16
C ARG A 58 -18.81 -1.01 8.88
N GLN A 59 -18.98 -2.09 9.63
CA GLN A 59 -17.89 -2.76 10.32
C GLN A 59 -17.14 -3.69 9.36
N TYR A 60 -15.83 -3.77 9.53
CA TYR A 60 -14.95 -4.65 8.79
C TYR A 60 -13.91 -5.27 9.73
N ARG A 61 -13.47 -6.48 9.40
CA ARG A 61 -12.39 -7.21 10.09
C ARG A 61 -11.35 -7.70 9.10
N ARG A 62 -10.22 -8.20 9.61
CA ARG A 62 -9.20 -8.83 8.78
C ARG A 62 -9.81 -10.05 8.07
N GLY A 63 -9.59 -10.16 6.75
CA GLY A 63 -10.05 -11.30 5.95
C GLY A 63 -11.55 -11.33 5.66
N LEU A 64 -12.31 -10.27 5.96
CA LEU A 64 -13.71 -10.18 5.55
C LEU A 64 -13.79 -10.05 4.02
N LYS A 65 -14.26 -11.10 3.35
CA LYS A 65 -14.64 -11.09 1.94
C LYS A 65 -16.16 -11.04 1.87
N LEU A 66 -16.71 -10.01 1.23
CA LEU A 66 -18.12 -10.01 0.85
C LEU A 66 -18.19 -10.82 -0.44
N ARG A 67 -19.00 -11.87 -0.42
CA ARG A 67 -19.27 -12.74 -1.57
C ARG A 67 -20.37 -12.10 -2.40
#